data_AF-A0A7K2P708-F1
#
_entry.id   AF-A0A7K2P708-F1
#
_cell.length_a   1.000
_cell.length_b   1.000
_cell.length_c   1.000
_cell.angle_alpha   90.00
_cell.angle_beta   90.00
_cell.angle_gamma   90.00
#
_symmetry.space_group_name_H-M   'P 1'
#
loop_
_entity.id
_entity.type
_entity.pdbx_description
1 polymer ?
#
loop_
_entity_poly.entity_id
_entity_poly.type
_entity_poly.pdbx_seq_one_letter_code
_entity_poly.pdbx_strand_id
1 'polypeptide(L)' 'SMRRMPAETVVRDLLEHAGEALAAAGDLERVREGVEELLRHGNGARVQRELLARTGSLREVVAACVRRTQAA' A
#
# COMPACT_ATOMS: atom_id res chain seq x y z
N SER A 1 -0.79 -24.86 11.19
CA SER A 1 -1.47 -24.48 9.93
C SER A 1 -1.64 -22.97 9.90
N MET A 2 -1.37 -22.31 8.76
CA MET A 2 -1.58 -20.87 8.63
C MET A 2 -3.07 -20.57 8.45
N ARG A 3 -3.59 -19.60 9.22
CA ARG A 3 -4.96 -19.13 9.12
C ARG A 3 -5.00 -17.81 8.35
N ARG A 4 -5.94 -17.69 7.40
CA ARG A 4 -6.20 -16.41 6.72
C ARG A 4 -6.76 -15.41 7.72
N MET A 5 -6.23 -14.21 7.71
CA MET A 5 -6.64 -13.10 8.58
C MET A 5 -6.80 -11.82 7.75
N PRO A 6 -7.54 -10.81 8.26
CA PRO A 6 -7.59 -9.51 7.62
C PRO A 6 -6.19 -8.94 7.43
N ALA A 7 -5.91 -8.40 6.24
CA ALA A 7 -4.58 -7.88 5.90
C ALA A 7 -4.13 -6.79 6.88
N GLU A 8 -5.06 -5.92 7.30
CA GLU A 8 -4.79 -4.88 8.30
C GLU A 8 -4.26 -5.45 9.61
N THR A 9 -4.88 -6.51 10.14
CA THR A 9 -4.42 -7.16 11.38
C THR A 9 -3.01 -7.69 11.21
N VAL A 10 -2.75 -8.44 10.14
CA VAL A 10 -1.44 -9.06 9.91
C VAL A 10 -0.34 -8.02 9.70
N VAL A 11 -0.63 -6.91 9.00
CA VAL A 11 0.34 -5.84 8.77
C VAL A 11 0.64 -5.07 10.07
N ARG A 12 -0.36 -4.83 10.91
CA ARG A 12 -0.16 -4.23 12.24
C ARG A 12 0.68 -5.13 13.15
N ASP A 13 0.38 -6.43 13.19
CA ASP A 13 1.14 -7.41 13.97
C ASP A 13 2.61 -7.47 13.49
N LEU A 14 2.85 -7.40 12.18
CA LEU A 14 4.19 -7.34 11.61
C LEU A 14 4.94 -6.06 11.99
N LEU A 15 4.25 -4.91 11.97
CA LEU A 15 4.85 -3.63 12.33
C LEU A 15 5.20 -3.58 13.83
N GLU A 16 4.34 -4.13 14.69
CA GLU A 16 4.63 -4.31 16.11
C GLU A 16 5.89 -5.17 16.29
N HIS A 17 5.95 -6.32 15.61
CA HIS A 17 7.09 -7.23 15.68
C HIS A 17 8.40 -6.60 15.20
N ALA A 18 8.37 -5.84 14.11
CA ALA A 18 9.55 -5.21 13.52
C ALA A 18 9.93 -3.86 14.17
N GLY A 19 9.14 -3.37 15.12
CA GLY A 19 9.22 -1.99 15.61
C GLY A 19 10.59 -1.59 16.16
N GLU A 20 11.21 -2.45 16.98
CA GLU A 20 12.55 -2.17 17.54
C GLU A 20 13.64 -2.10 16.46
N ALA A 21 13.60 -3.01 15.49
CA ALA A 21 14.56 -3.03 14.39
C ALA A 21 14.39 -1.79 13.48
N LEU A 22 13.15 -1.40 13.21
CA LEU A 22 12.84 -0.19 12.45
C LEU A 22 13.25 1.08 13.22
N ALA A 23 13.09 1.11 14.54
CA ALA A 23 13.55 2.23 15.37
C ALA A 23 15.08 2.35 15.34
N ALA A 24 15.80 1.22 15.48
CA ALA A 24 17.25 1.18 15.40
C ALA A 24 17.78 1.61 14.02
N ALA A 25 17.02 1.36 12.95
CA ALA A 25 17.34 1.81 11.59
C ALA A 25 16.93 3.27 11.31
N GLY A 26 16.12 3.90 12.17
CA GLY A 26 15.55 5.24 11.94
C GLY A 26 14.35 5.26 10.99
N ASP A 27 13.78 4.10 10.64
CA ASP A 27 12.73 3.94 9.63
C ASP A 27 11.31 3.82 10.22
N LEU A 28 11.17 3.73 11.55
CA LEU A 28 9.89 3.40 12.20
C LEU A 28 8.73 4.32 11.79
N GLU A 29 8.93 5.64 11.86
CA GLU A 29 7.87 6.60 11.51
C GLU A 29 7.54 6.56 10.01
N ARG A 30 8.55 6.48 9.15
CA ARG A 30 8.36 6.32 7.70
C ARG A 30 7.50 5.09 7.36
N VAL A 31 7.75 3.96 8.04
CA VAL A 31 6.99 2.74 7.82
C VAL A 31 5.57 2.84 8.39
N ARG A 32 5.40 3.45 9.57
CA ARG A 32 4.07 3.72 10.16
C ARG A 32 3.20 4.54 9.22
N GLU A 33 3.72 5.66 8.72
CA GLU A 33 3.04 6.52 7.76
C GLU A 33 2.68 5.76 6.48
N GLY A 34 3.63 5.01 5.91
CA GLY A 34 3.40 4.24 4.69
C GLY A 34 2.35 3.14 4.85
N VAL A 35 2.32 2.44 5.99
CA VAL A 35 1.28 1.45 6.31
C VAL A 35 -0.08 2.12 6.46
N GLU A 36 -0.15 3.24 7.17
CA GLU A 36 -1.40 3.96 7.38
C GLU A 36 -1.97 4.51 6.06
N GLU A 37 -1.11 5.05 5.19
CA GLU A 37 -1.46 5.49 3.84
C GLU A 37 -1.95 4.33 2.98
N LEU A 38 -1.25 3.18 3.01
CA LEU A 38 -1.61 1.98 2.26
C LEU A 38 -2.97 1.43 2.71
N LEU A 39 -3.26 1.42 4.01
CA LEU A 39 -4.54 0.93 4.54
C LEU A 39 -5.69 1.88 4.21
N ARG A 40 -5.47 3.21 4.24
CA ARG A 40 -6.48 4.20 3.83
C ARG A 40 -6.77 4.20 2.33
N HIS A 41 -5.71 4.25 1.52
CA HIS A 41 -5.83 4.47 0.07
C HIS A 41 -5.72 3.19 -0.74
N GLY A 42 -5.48 2.04 -0.11
CA GLY A 42 -5.21 0.79 -0.81
C GLY A 42 -3.97 0.86 -1.71
N ASN A 43 -3.77 -0.19 -2.49
CA ASN A 43 -2.59 -0.33 -3.34
C ASN A 43 -2.84 0.08 -4.80
N GLY A 44 -1.78 0.07 -5.60
CA GLY A 44 -1.86 0.34 -7.04
C GLY A 44 -2.85 -0.56 -7.77
N ALA A 45 -2.98 -1.84 -7.39
CA ALA A 45 -3.94 -2.75 -8.01
C ALA A 45 -5.41 -2.35 -7.76
N ARG A 46 -5.74 -1.79 -6.58
CA ARG A 46 -7.07 -1.22 -6.30
C ARG A 46 -7.34 -0.03 -7.22
N VAL A 47 -6.41 0.92 -7.27
CA VAL A 47 -6.51 2.11 -8.12
C VAL A 47 -6.66 1.74 -9.60
N GLN A 48 -5.87 0.78 -10.09
CA GLN A 48 -5.93 0.32 -11.47
C GLN A 48 -7.27 -0.35 -11.80
N ARG A 49 -7.79 -1.20 -10.91
CA ARG A 49 -9.11 -1.84 -11.09
C ARG A 49 -10.25 -0.81 -11.10
N GLU A 50 -10.20 0.19 -10.23
CA GLU A 50 -11.19 1.27 -10.20
C GLU A 50 -11.15 2.14 -11.46
N LEU A 51 -9.95 2.46 -11.96
CA LEU A 51 -9.78 3.18 -13.22
C LEU A 51 -10.30 2.36 -14.41
N LEU A 52 -10.00 1.07 -14.46
CA LEU A 52 -10.52 0.20 -15.52
C LEU A 52 -12.05 0.12 -15.47
N ALA A 53 -12.63 -0.07 -14.28
CA ALA A 53 -14.08 -0.13 -14.12
C ALA A 53 -14.77 1.18 -14.53
N ARG A 54 -14.13 2.33 -14.27
CA ARG A 54 -14.67 3.66 -14.62
C ARG A 54 -14.49 4.05 -16.09
N THR A 55 -13.38 3.65 -16.72
CA THR A 55 -12.99 4.15 -18.05
C THR A 55 -13.13 3.11 -19.16
N GLY A 56 -13.17 1.82 -18.82
CA GLY A 56 -13.12 0.73 -19.79
C GLY A 56 -11.81 0.66 -20.60
N SER A 57 -10.78 1.44 -20.24
CA SER A 57 -9.59 1.65 -21.07
C SER A 57 -8.31 1.34 -20.31
N LEU A 58 -7.61 0.28 -20.73
CA LEU A 58 -6.28 -0.03 -20.22
C LEU A 58 -5.26 1.09 -20.54
N ARG A 59 -5.43 1.80 -21.66
CA ARG A 59 -4.58 2.96 -22.00
C ARG A 59 -4.67 4.05 -20.93
N GLU A 60 -5.89 4.35 -20.46
CA GLU A 60 -6.09 5.35 -19.41
C GLU A 60 -5.53 4.90 -18.06
N VAL A 61 -5.64 3.60 -17.74
CA VAL A 61 -5.00 3.02 -16.55
C VAL A 61 -3.48 3.23 -16.59
N VAL A 62 -2.83 2.89 -17.71
CA VAL A 62 -1.38 3.05 -17.87
C VAL A 62 -0.97 4.52 -17.80
N ALA A 63 -1.69 5.41 -18.50
CA ALA A 63 -1.41 6.84 -18.47
C ALA A 63 -1.52 7.42 -17.05
N ALA A 64 -2.51 6.98 -16.26
CA ALA A 64 -2.64 7.36 -14.87
C ALA A 64 -1.49 6.83 -14.00
N CYS A 65 -1.05 5.58 -14.20
CA CYS A 65 0.11 5.02 -13.50
C CYS A 65 1.37 5.85 -13.76
N VAL A 66 1.66 6.19 -15.03
CA VAL A 66 2.82 7.01 -15.39
C VAL A 66 2.79 8.36 -14.67
N ARG A 67 1.64 9.07 -14.70
CA ARG A 67 1.49 10.37 -14.02
C ARG A 67 1.74 10.25 -12.51
N ARG A 68 1.26 9.19 -11.86
CA ARG A 68 1.44 8.98 -10.42
C ARG A 68 2.89 8.70 -10.06
N THR A 69 3.62 7.95 -10.88
CA THR A 69 5.04 7.67 -10.64
C THR A 69 5.93 8.88 -10.92
N GLN A 70 5.59 9.72 -11.89
CA GLN A 70 6.35 10.94 -12.19
C GLN A 70 6.12 12.07 -11.18
N ALA A 71 5.01 12.02 -10.41
CA ALA A 71 4.68 13.00 -9.38
C ALA A 71 5.24 12.64 -7.99
N ALA A 72 5.82 11.45 -7.84
CA ALA A 72 6.47 10.97 -6.62
C ALA A 72 7.98 11.23 -6.70
#